data_AF-A0A6L8B5L3-F1
#
_entry.id   AF-A0A6L8B5L3-F1
#
_cell.length_a   1.000
_cell.length_b   1.000
_cell.length_c   1.000
_cell.angle_alpha   90.00
_cell.angle_beta   90.00
_cell.angle_gamma   90.00
#
_symmetry.space_group_name_H-M   'P 1'
#
loop_
_entity.id
_entity.type
_entity.pdbx_description
1 polymer ?
#
loop_
_entity_poly.entity_id
_entity_poly.type
_entity_poly.pdbx_seq_one_letter_code
_entity_poly.pdbx_strand_id
1 'polypeptide(L)'
;MPTDQANPKVLMYIVCVIGLIFAIVMVILFFNAAPARSNIEEHRASSEDAACLKCHEDGDEKSPIMPHLNLGRCNLCHGLAKEPR
;
A
#
# COMPACT_ATOMS: atom_id res chain seq x y z
N MET A 1 51.41 3.15 1.72
CA MET A 1 50.06 3.03 2.29
C MET A 1 49.45 1.80 1.65
N PRO A 2 49.07 0.75 2.39
CA PRO A 2 48.37 -0.37 1.77
C PRO A 2 47.02 0.17 1.32
N THR A 3 46.79 0.21 0.02
CA THR A 3 45.45 0.40 -0.52
C THR A 3 44.72 -0.91 -0.28
N ASP A 4 44.06 -1.03 0.87
CA ASP A 4 43.03 -2.05 1.09
C ASP A 4 41.95 -1.81 0.02
N GLN A 5 42.13 -2.44 -1.14
CA GLN A 5 41.18 -2.34 -2.22
C GLN A 5 39.94 -3.10 -1.78
N ALA A 6 38.86 -2.37 -1.53
CA ALA A 6 37.57 -2.93 -1.18
C ALA A 6 37.21 -4.04 -2.20
N ASN A 7 37.02 -5.26 -1.72
CA ASN A 7 36.70 -6.39 -2.57
C ASN A 7 35.38 -6.10 -3.31
N PRO A 8 35.37 -6.04 -4.65
CA PRO A 8 34.18 -5.67 -5.42
C PRO A 8 33.00 -6.61 -5.20
N LYS A 9 33.27 -7.88 -4.86
CA LYS A 9 32.22 -8.84 -4.49
C LYS A 9 31.55 -8.46 -3.17
N VAL A 10 32.33 -8.01 -2.19
CA VAL A 10 31.82 -7.55 -0.89
C VAL A 10 30.95 -6.30 -1.08
N LEU A 11 31.41 -5.35 -1.89
CA LEU A 11 30.62 -4.17 -2.24
C LEU A 11 29.28 -4.55 -2.90
N MET A 12 29.30 -5.48 -3.87
CA MET A 12 28.10 -5.95 -4.54
C MET A 12 27.10 -6.59 -3.58
N TYR A 13 27.57 -7.42 -2.63
CA TYR A 13 26.69 -8.01 -1.61
C TYR A 13 26.04 -6.94 -0.74
N ILE A 14 26.80 -5.94 -0.30
CA ILE A 14 26.27 -4.83 0.49
C ILE A 14 25.18 -4.08 -0.29
N VAL A 15 25.44 -3.74 -1.55
CA VAL A 15 24.47 -3.05 -2.41
C VAL A 15 23.21 -3.89 -2.61
N CYS A 16 23.34 -5.20 -2.83
CA CYS A 16 22.19 -6.10 -2.97
C CYS A 16 21.36 -6.16 -1.69
N VAL A 17 22.00 -6.25 -0.52
CA VAL A 17 21.30 -6.28 0.77
C VAL A 17 20.55 -4.96 1.01
N ILE A 18 21.19 -3.81 0.78
CA ILE A 18 20.54 -2.51 0.92
C ILE A 18 19.37 -2.38 -0.07
N GLY A 19 19.56 -2.79 -1.33
CA GLY A 19 18.51 -2.78 -2.34
C GLY A 19 17.33 -3.66 -1.95
N LEU A 20 17.57 -4.85 -1.40
CA LEU A 20 16.53 -5.74 -0.90
C LEU A 20 15.76 -5.12 0.26
N ILE A 21 16.45 -4.54 1.25
CA ILE A 21 15.82 -3.85 2.39
C ILE A 21 14.94 -2.70 1.88
N PHE A 22 15.47 -1.88 0.97
CA PHE A 22 14.73 -0.75 0.41
C PHE A 22 13.47 -1.22 -0.33
N ALA A 23 13.58 -2.27 -1.15
CA ALA A 23 12.44 -2.85 -1.86
C ALA A 23 11.34 -3.32 -0.89
N ILE A 24 11.71 -4.03 0.18
CA ILE A 24 10.75 -4.49 1.20
C ILE A 24 10.07 -3.31 1.89
N VAL A 25 10.83 -2.29 2.28
CA VAL A 25 10.28 -1.09 2.93
C VAL A 25 9.30 -0.37 2.00
N MET A 26 9.65 -0.20 0.72
CA MET A 26 8.75 0.45 -0.26
C MET A 26 7.44 -0.32 -0.41
N VAL A 27 7.48 -1.65 -0.46
CA VAL A 27 6.26 -2.48 -0.53
C VAL A 27 5.38 -2.28 0.70
N ILE A 28 5.97 -2.28 1.90
CA ILE A 28 5.23 -2.06 3.15
C ILE A 28 4.60 -0.66 3.19
N LEU A 29 5.37 0.37 2.82
CA LEU A 29 4.86 1.74 2.79
C LEU A 29 3.75 1.92 1.76
N PHE A 30 3.84 1.26 0.61
CA PHE A 30 2.79 1.27 -0.41
C PHE A 30 1.46 0.74 0.14
N PHE A 31 1.47 -0.42 0.82
CA PHE A 31 0.24 -0.98 1.42
C PHE A 31 -0.28 -0.13 2.59
N ASN A 32 0.61 0.51 3.35
CA ASN A 32 0.22 1.38 4.47
C ASN A 32 -0.19 2.80 4.05
N ALA A 33 0.05 3.20 2.79
CA ALA A 33 -0.33 4.52 2.29
C ALA A 33 -1.85 4.65 2.09
N ALA A 34 -2.55 3.52 1.89
CA ALA A 34 -3.99 3.53 1.75
C ALA A 34 -4.66 3.82 3.11
N PRO A 35 -5.54 4.84 3.19
CA PRO A 35 -6.24 5.13 4.42
C PRO A 35 -7.21 3.99 4.77
N ALA A 36 -7.37 3.74 6.06
CA ALA A 36 -8.41 2.87 6.57
C ALA A 36 -9.79 3.43 6.19
N ARG A 37 -10.75 2.53 5.96
CA ARG A 37 -12.14 2.91 5.66
C ARG A 37 -12.72 3.76 6.80
N SER A 38 -13.53 4.76 6.46
CA SER A 38 -14.23 5.53 7.49
C SER A 38 -15.27 4.65 8.19
N ASN A 39 -15.61 5.00 9.41
CA ASN A 39 -16.42 4.16 10.28
C ASN A 39 -17.93 4.44 10.15
N ILE A 40 -18.38 4.85 8.96
CA ILE A 40 -19.80 5.08 8.64
C ILE A 40 -20.48 3.75 8.32
N GLU A 41 -21.79 3.70 8.50
CA GLU A 41 -22.58 2.47 8.39
C GLU A 41 -22.46 1.84 6.99
N GLU A 42 -22.42 2.68 5.96
CA GLU A 42 -22.30 2.27 4.55
C GLU A 42 -20.97 1.55 4.26
N HIS A 43 -19.86 1.99 4.87
CA HIS A 43 -18.54 1.34 4.69
C HIS A 43 -18.38 0.05 5.51
N ARG A 44 -19.23 -0.17 6.52
CA ARG A 44 -19.30 -1.40 7.30
C ARG A 44 -20.15 -2.48 6.62
N ALA A 45 -21.06 -2.08 5.74
CA ALA A 45 -22.05 -2.97 5.14
C ALA A 45 -21.45 -4.05 4.22
N SER A 46 -20.24 -3.83 3.68
CA SER A 46 -19.63 -4.77 2.74
C SER A 46 -18.11 -4.81 2.82
N SER A 47 -17.55 -5.99 2.53
CA SER A 47 -16.13 -6.21 2.24
C SER A 47 -15.85 -6.49 0.76
N GLU A 48 -16.91 -6.51 -0.06
CA GLU A 48 -16.87 -6.87 -1.48
C GLU A 48 -16.61 -5.65 -2.36
N ASP A 49 -15.69 -5.80 -3.32
CA ASP A 49 -15.19 -4.70 -4.15
C ASP A 49 -16.28 -4.14 -5.07
N ALA A 50 -17.13 -5.02 -5.60
CA ALA A 50 -18.28 -4.62 -6.40
C ALA A 50 -19.26 -3.72 -5.63
N ALA A 51 -19.31 -3.80 -4.30
CA ALA A 51 -20.13 -2.90 -3.50
C ALA A 51 -19.46 -1.52 -3.33
N CYS A 52 -18.13 -1.47 -3.21
CA CYS A 52 -17.37 -0.22 -3.15
C CYS A 52 -17.50 0.57 -4.46
N LEU A 53 -17.41 -0.12 -5.60
CA LEU A 53 -17.46 0.49 -6.92
C LEU A 53 -18.80 1.15 -7.25
N LYS A 54 -19.91 0.72 -6.62
CA LYS A 54 -21.24 1.36 -6.82
C LYS A 54 -21.25 2.86 -6.57
N CYS A 55 -20.38 3.34 -5.67
CA CYS A 55 -20.24 4.75 -5.35
C CYS A 55 -18.89 5.31 -5.85
N HIS A 56 -17.83 4.50 -5.83
CA HIS A 56 -16.48 4.97 -6.12
C HIS A 56 -16.04 4.89 -7.60
N GLU A 57 -16.81 4.25 -8.49
CA GLU A 57 -16.50 4.21 -9.92
C GLU A 57 -16.74 5.58 -10.59
N ASP A 58 -17.94 6.13 -10.41
CA ASP A 58 -18.34 7.43 -11.00
C ASP A 58 -18.25 8.60 -10.01
N GLY A 59 -18.18 8.31 -8.70
CA GLY A 59 -18.25 9.31 -7.63
C GLY A 59 -19.65 9.94 -7.52
N ASP A 60 -20.00 10.41 -6.32
CA ASP A 60 -21.20 11.22 -6.09
C ASP A 60 -20.89 12.40 -5.16
N GLU A 61 -21.90 13.19 -4.76
CA GLU A 61 -21.69 14.35 -3.88
C GLU A 61 -21.06 13.99 -2.52
N LYS A 62 -21.11 12.71 -2.12
CA LYS A 62 -20.64 12.22 -0.82
C LYS A 62 -19.47 11.26 -0.91
N SER A 63 -19.12 10.78 -2.10
CA SER A 63 -18.08 9.80 -2.34
C SER A 63 -17.19 10.22 -3.51
N PRO A 64 -15.85 10.25 -3.32
CA PRO A 64 -14.95 10.59 -4.41
C PRO A 64 -14.87 9.46 -5.44
N ILE A 65 -14.59 9.83 -6.70
CA ILE A 65 -14.10 8.90 -7.72
C ILE A 65 -12.79 8.30 -7.21
N MET A 66 -12.64 6.99 -7.34
CA MET A 66 -11.47 6.26 -6.85
C MET A 66 -10.66 5.67 -8.02
N PRO A 67 -9.78 6.47 -8.66
CA PRO A 67 -8.91 5.99 -9.73
C PRO A 67 -7.74 5.19 -9.12
N HIS A 68 -8.02 4.00 -8.63
CA HIS A 68 -7.02 3.08 -8.10
C HIS A 68 -6.60 2.03 -9.11
N LEU A 69 -5.43 1.43 -8.88
CA LEU A 69 -4.98 0.27 -9.63
C LEU A 69 -5.97 -0.89 -9.39
N ASN A 70 -6.46 -1.50 -10.48
CA ASN A 70 -7.37 -2.64 -10.37
C ASN A 70 -6.60 -3.89 -9.93
N LEU A 71 -6.39 -3.99 -8.61
CA LEU A 71 -5.75 -5.12 -7.93
C LEU A 71 -6.76 -6.21 -7.52
N GLY A 72 -8.01 -6.08 -7.97
CA GLY A 72 -9.09 -7.03 -7.70
C GLY A 72 -9.70 -6.96 -6.31
N ARG A 73 -8.97 -6.53 -5.26
CA ARG A 73 -9.48 -6.44 -3.87
C ARG A 73 -9.17 -5.09 -3.23
N CYS A 74 -10.18 -4.25 -3.02
CA CYS A 74 -10.12 -2.97 -2.31
C CYS A 74 -9.61 -3.13 -0.88
N ASN A 75 -10.02 -4.21 -0.21
CA ASN A 75 -9.59 -4.52 1.16
C ASN A 75 -8.12 -4.94 1.31
N LEU A 76 -7.41 -5.16 0.20
CA LEU A 76 -5.97 -5.47 0.21
C LEU A 76 -5.16 -4.29 0.74
N CYS A 77 -5.51 -3.08 0.30
CA CYS A 77 -4.86 -1.84 0.71
C CYS A 77 -5.71 -1.11 1.75
N HIS A 78 -7.04 -1.12 1.61
CA HIS A 78 -7.94 -0.48 2.57
C HIS A 78 -8.24 -1.42 3.74
N GLY A 79 -7.72 -1.10 4.92
CA GLY A 79 -7.99 -1.84 6.14
C GLY A 79 -9.48 -1.85 6.56
N LEU A 80 -9.79 -2.61 7.61
CA LEU A 80 -11.06 -2.50 8.33
C LEU A 80 -11.22 -1.10 8.93
N ALA A 81 -12.45 -0.73 9.29
CA ALA A 81 -12.71 0.56 9.92
C ALA A 81 -11.75 0.76 11.11
N LYS A 82 -11.06 1.91 11.15
CA LYS A 82 -10.33 2.28 12.37
C LYS A 82 -11.33 2.33 13.51
N GLU A 83 -11.08 1.58 14.58
CA GLU A 83 -11.80 1.81 15.83
C GLU A 83 -11.75 3.32 16.15
N PRO A 84 -12.87 3.92 16.59
CA PRO A 84 -12.84 5.30 17.04
C PRO A 84 -11.85 5.35 18.21
N ARG A 85 -10.72 6.01 18.00
CA ARG A 85 -9.82 6.40 19.10
C ARG A 85 -10.39 7.60 19.80
#